data_AF-A0A3B0BK23-F1
#
_entry.id   AF-A0A3B0BK23-F1
#
_cell.length_a   1.000
_cell.length_b   1.000
_cell.length_c   1.000
_cell.angle_alpha   90.00
_cell.angle_beta   90.00
_cell.angle_gamma   90.00
#
_symmetry.space_group_name_H-M   'P 1'
#
loop_
_entity.id
_entity.type
_entity.pdbx_description
1 polymer ?
#
loop_
_entity_poly.entity_id
_entity_poly.type
_entity_poly.pdbx_seq_one_letter_code
_entity_poly.pdbx_strand_id
1 'polypeptide(L)' 'MKYTLLEKFLKQKATITLTYSEIEHILGIPLPQLAYKHRSWWGNQPEATQALAWLRSGWLVDSVELGASVTFVRSGE' A
#
# COMPACT_ATOMS: atom_id res chain seq x y z
N MET A 1 -11.19 30.35 -5.36
CA MET A 1 -10.46 29.10 -5.03
C MET A 1 -9.70 29.30 -3.72
N LYS A 2 -10.28 28.92 -2.57
CA LYS A 2 -9.66 29.14 -1.25
C LYS A 2 -9.26 27.84 -0.52
N TYR A 3 -9.68 26.68 -1.05
CA TYR A 3 -9.56 25.38 -0.35
C TYR A 3 -8.86 24.29 -1.16
N THR A 4 -8.36 24.57 -2.36
CA THR A 4 -7.63 23.61 -3.19
C THR A 4 -6.36 23.08 -2.51
N LEU A 5 -5.68 23.91 -1.71
CA LEU A 5 -4.52 23.48 -0.92
C LEU A 5 -4.93 22.54 0.23
N LEU A 6 -6.04 22.82 0.89
CA LEU A 6 -6.57 21.98 1.97
C LEU A 6 -7.09 20.64 1.42
N GLU A 7 -7.80 20.65 0.29
CA GLU A 7 -8.23 19.44 -0.41
C GLU A 7 -7.03 18.58 -0.81
N LYS A 8 -5.98 19.19 -1.38
CA LYS A 8 -4.75 18.49 -1.77
C LYS A 8 -4.03 17.91 -0.55
N PHE A 9 -4.00 18.64 0.57
CA PHE A 9 -3.41 18.17 1.82
C PHE A 9 -4.20 17.03 2.46
N LEU A 10 -5.54 17.11 2.47
CA LEU A 10 -6.41 16.04 2.98
C LEU A 10 -6.34 14.78 2.11
N LYS A 11 -6.23 14.92 0.78
CA LYS A 11 -5.96 13.81 -0.13
C LYS A 11 -4.59 13.17 0.11
N GLN A 12 -3.57 13.95 0.45
CA GLN A 12 -2.23 13.45 0.80
C GLN A 12 -2.16 12.79 2.18
N LYS A 13 -3.11 13.07 3.08
CA LYS A 13 -3.14 12.50 4.45
C LYS A 13 -3.63 11.04 4.49
N ALA A 14 -4.25 10.53 3.41
CA ALA A 14 -4.75 9.16 3.34
C ALA A 14 -3.70 8.18 2.80
N THR A 15 -2.44 8.39 3.16
CA THR A 15 -1.28 7.59 2.74
C THR A 15 -0.64 6.96 3.97
N ILE A 16 -0.30 5.68 3.88
CA ILE A 16 0.39 4.93 4.94
C ILE A 16 1.59 4.23 4.32
N THR A 17 2.78 4.46 4.88
CA THR A 17 3.98 3.72 4.51
C THR A 17 4.29 2.72 5.60
N LEU A 18 4.42 1.44 5.24
CA LEU A 18 4.79 0.35 6.14
C LEU A 18 6.08 -0.29 5.67
N THR A 19 6.99 -0.56 6.60
CA THR A 19 8.16 -1.39 6.32
C THR A 19 7.77 -2.87 6.18
N TYR A 20 8.63 -3.66 5.54
CA TYR A 20 8.37 -5.09 5.40
C TYR A 20 8.24 -5.77 6.77
N SER A 21 9.08 -5.41 7.73
CA SER A 21 9.00 -5.92 9.10
C SER A 21 7.70 -5.55 9.82
N GLU A 22 7.17 -4.34 9.61
CA GLU A 22 5.85 -3.97 10.15
C GLU A 22 4.73 -4.80 9.52
N ILE A 23 4.78 -5.02 8.21
CA ILE A 23 3.81 -5.85 7.50
C ILE A 23 3.87 -7.30 8.00
N GLU A 24 5.07 -7.87 8.12
CA GLU A 24 5.27 -9.23 8.66
C GLU A 24 4.79 -9.37 10.10
N HIS A 25 5.00 -8.34 10.93
CA HIS A 25 4.51 -8.30 12.29
C HIS A 25 2.98 -8.25 12.37
N ILE A 26 2.33 -7.49 11.48
CA ILE A 26 0.87 -7.44 11.37
C ILE A 26 0.31 -8.79 10.89
N LEU A 27 0.97 -9.41 9.91
CA LEU A 27 0.56 -10.71 9.36
C LEU A 27 0.86 -11.88 10.30
N GLY A 28 1.81 -11.72 11.23
CA GLY A 28 2.32 -12.78 12.10
C GLY A 28 3.14 -13.84 11.36
N ILE A 29 3.46 -13.60 10.09
CA ILE A 29 4.21 -14.50 9.21
C ILE A 29 5.18 -13.70 8.33
N PRO A 30 6.31 -14.29 7.93
CA PRO A 30 7.23 -13.63 7.02
C PRO A 30 6.64 -13.52 5.61
N LEU A 31 6.99 -12.44 4.91
CA LEU A 31 6.59 -12.24 3.53
C LEU A 31 7.31 -13.23 2.61
N PRO A 32 6.66 -13.72 1.55
CA PRO A 32 7.32 -14.60 0.60
C PRO A 32 8.46 -13.88 -0.10
N GLN A 33 9.52 -14.60 -0.49
CA GLN A 33 10.68 -14.00 -1.16
C GLN A 33 10.33 -13.24 -2.46
N LEU A 34 9.22 -13.60 -3.10
CA LEU A 34 8.67 -12.89 -4.26
C LEU A 34 8.34 -11.42 -3.94
N ALA A 35 7.83 -11.12 -2.74
CA ALA A 35 7.51 -9.76 -2.31
C ALA A 35 8.75 -8.86 -2.27
N TYR A 36 9.92 -9.43 -1.96
CA TYR A 36 11.20 -8.71 -1.93
C TYR A 36 11.82 -8.56 -3.31
N LYS A 37 11.55 -9.49 -4.24
CA LYS A 37 12.19 -9.55 -5.56
C LYS A 37 11.40 -8.82 -6.64
N HIS A 38 10.07 -8.77 -6.52
CA HIS A 38 9.20 -8.29 -7.60
C HIS A 38 8.23 -7.22 -7.11
N ARG A 39 8.38 -5.99 -7.62
CA ARG A 39 7.40 -4.90 -7.37
C ARG A 39 5.99 -5.29 -7.82
N SER A 40 5.86 -6.10 -8.88
CA SER A 40 4.58 -6.60 -9.39
C SER A 40 3.81 -7.43 -8.36
N TRP A 41 4.49 -8.04 -7.37
CA TRP A 41 3.82 -8.78 -6.30
C TRP A 41 2.90 -7.88 -5.45
N TRP A 42 3.31 -6.62 -5.26
CA TRP A 42 2.57 -5.54 -4.60
C TRP A 42 1.60 -4.81 -5.53
N GLY A 43 1.36 -5.34 -6.74
CA GLY A 43 0.45 -4.73 -7.70
C GLY A 43 -1.01 -4.78 -7.24
N ASN A 44 -1.83 -3.86 -7.75
CA ASN A 44 -3.25 -3.77 -7.43
C ASN A 44 -4.13 -4.73 -8.27
N GLN A 45 -3.66 -5.97 -8.48
CA GLN A 45 -4.35 -6.95 -9.32
C GLN A 45 -5.41 -7.71 -8.49
N PRO A 46 -6.71 -7.64 -8.82
CA PRO A 46 -7.76 -8.30 -8.04
C PRO A 46 -7.70 -9.83 -8.09
N GLU A 47 -6.95 -10.41 -9.04
CA GLU A 47 -6.70 -11.85 -9.16
C GLU A 47 -5.71 -12.36 -8.12
N ALA A 48 -4.89 -11.47 -7.56
CA ALA A 48 -3.87 -11.81 -6.58
C ALA A 48 -4.43 -11.79 -5.15
N THR A 49 -4.29 -12.90 -4.42
CA THR A 49 -4.81 -13.03 -3.05
C THR A 49 -4.25 -12.00 -2.09
N GLN A 50 -2.97 -11.66 -2.20
CA GLN A 50 -2.36 -10.60 -1.39
C GLN A 50 -3.00 -9.24 -1.68
N ALA A 51 -3.28 -8.93 -2.95
CA ALA A 51 -3.81 -7.64 -3.35
C ALA A 51 -5.26 -7.42 -2.91
N LEU A 52 -6.05 -8.49 -2.85
CA LEU A 52 -7.39 -8.44 -2.29
C LEU A 52 -7.42 -7.89 -0.86
N ALA A 53 -6.37 -8.06 -0.06
CA ALA A 53 -6.34 -7.58 1.33
C ALA A 53 -6.43 -6.05 1.43
N TRP A 54 -5.61 -5.33 0.66
CA TRP A 54 -5.67 -3.86 0.64
C TRP A 54 -6.82 -3.36 -0.23
N LEU A 55 -7.10 -3.99 -1.37
CA LEU A 55 -8.21 -3.61 -2.25
C LEU A 55 -9.57 -3.66 -1.53
N ARG A 56 -9.88 -4.75 -0.82
CA ARG A 56 -11.13 -4.88 -0.04
C ARG A 56 -11.22 -3.89 1.11
N SER A 57 -10.09 -3.39 1.57
CA SER A 57 -10.00 -2.40 2.63
C SER A 57 -10.07 -0.96 2.08
N GLY A 58 -10.26 -0.79 0.77
CA GLY A 58 -10.30 0.52 0.10
C GLY A 58 -8.93 1.17 -0.03
N TRP A 59 -7.85 0.38 -0.08
CA TRP A 59 -6.47 0.83 -0.25
C TRP A 59 -5.88 0.33 -1.57
N LEU A 60 -4.94 1.09 -2.10
CA LEU A 60 -4.12 0.77 -3.27
C LEU A 60 -2.65 0.95 -2.92
N VAL A 61 -1.78 0.15 -3.52
CA VAL A 61 -0.33 0.39 -3.46
C VAL A 61 0.00 1.51 -4.46
N ASP A 62 0.67 2.55 -3.96
CA ASP A 62 1.16 3.69 -4.73
C ASP A 62 2.64 3.53 -5.11
N SER A 63 3.49 3.22 -4.13
CA SER A 63 4.93 3.09 -4.32
C SER A 63 5.53 1.97 -3.48
N VAL A 64 6.57 1.34 -4.01
CA VAL A 64 7.24 0.16 -3.43
C VAL A 64 8.75 0.34 -3.48
N GLU A 65 9.35 0.38 -2.30
CA GLU A 65 10.79 0.28 -2.08
C GLU A 65 11.12 -1.17 -1.69
N LEU A 66 11.67 -1.93 -2.64
CA LEU A 66 11.92 -3.36 -2.44
C LEU A 66 12.84 -3.61 -1.25
N GLY A 67 12.38 -4.44 -0.30
CA GLY A 67 13.11 -4.76 0.92
C GLY A 67 13.16 -3.64 1.96
N ALA A 68 12.50 -2.52 1.73
CA ALA A 68 12.44 -1.40 2.67
C ALA A 68 11.00 -1.13 3.12
N SER A 69 10.16 -0.59 2.23
CA SER A 69 8.81 -0.16 2.58
C SER A 69 7.84 -0.14 1.40
N VAL A 70 6.55 -0.15 1.73
CA VAL A 70 5.44 -0.07 0.79
C VAL A 70 4.51 1.05 1.23
N THR A 71 4.14 1.90 0.29
CA THR A 71 3.23 3.01 0.51
C THR A 71 1.86 2.68 -0.07
N PHE A 72 0.86 2.69 0.79
CA PHE A 72 -0.55 2.51 0.47
C PHE A 72 -1.27 3.85 0.48
N VAL A 73 -2.21 4.04 -0.43
CA VAL A 73 -3.09 5.21 -0.51
C VAL A 73 -4.54 4.76 -0.50
N ARG A 74 -5.44 5.51 0.13
CA ARG A 74 -6.87 5.21 -0.02
C ARG A 74 -7.29 5.32 -1.47
N SER A 75 -7.97 4.29 -1.97
CA SER A 75 -8.82 4.39 -3.14
C SER A 75 -9.99 5.28 -2.77
N GLY A 76 -10.00 6.52 -3.27
CA GLY A 76 -11.18 7.37 -3.16
C GLY A 76 -12.28 6.80 -4.04
N GLU A 77 -13.25 6.13 -3.43
CA GLU A 77 -14.61 6.09 -3.97
C GLU A 77 -15.30 7.43 -3.77
#